data_AF-A0A821MP06-F1
#
_entry.id   AF-A0A821MP06-F1
#
_cell.length_a   1.000
_cell.length_b   1.000
_cell.length_c   1.000
_cell.angle_alpha   90.00
_cell.angle_beta   90.00
_cell.angle_gamma   90.00
#
_symmetry.space_group_name_H-M   'P 1'
#
loop_
_entity.id
_entity.type
_entity.pdbx_description
1 polymer ?
#
loop_
_entity_poly.entity_id
_entity_poly.type
_entity_poly.pdbx_seq_one_letter_code
_entity_poly.pdbx_strand_id
1 'polypeptide(L)'
;NTALREIGRQLQSVDDLVGRIWPSNERPKESQQSIFKHDLEYTGENITQKLNRTTTELKRLGVSATIISALDEIAWQFNLRGTDIPYNPFFKSYAIIYTDYNIRQPKLFVNLEQINSSIESMGVSLLDYSTFWLDLNATVRDPTITKLWVSSQVSHAILSSIPDHKLLLPLLNSPIERVKAQKNSVERKGMKIC
;
A
#
# COMPACT_ATOMS: atom_id res chain seq x y z
N ASN A 1 4.29 -21.80 12.61
CA ASN A 1 3.58 -22.02 13.91
C ASN A 1 3.77 -23.44 14.47
N THR A 2 4.58 -24.29 13.82
CA THR A 2 4.82 -25.69 14.20
C THR A 2 5.79 -25.83 15.37
N ALA A 3 6.93 -25.13 15.37
CA ALA A 3 7.95 -25.25 16.41
C ALA A 3 7.47 -24.91 17.84
N LEU A 4 6.60 -23.91 18.01
CA LEU A 4 6.03 -23.58 19.33
C LEU A 4 5.04 -24.65 19.81
N ARG A 5 4.23 -25.20 18.89
CA ARG A 5 3.26 -26.24 19.22
C ARG A 5 3.95 -27.55 19.62
N GLU A 6 5.08 -27.87 19.00
CA GLU A 6 5.91 -29.04 19.33
C GLU A 6 6.39 -29.03 20.80
N ILE A 7 6.52 -27.86 21.42
CA ILE A 7 6.88 -27.71 22.84
C ILE A 7 5.70 -27.31 23.74
N GLY A 8 4.46 -27.49 23.27
CA GLY A 8 3.25 -27.18 24.06
C GLY A 8 3.00 -25.69 24.29
N ARG A 9 3.54 -24.80 23.43
CA ARG A 9 3.34 -23.35 23.48
C ARG A 9 2.53 -22.87 22.27
N GLN A 10 1.90 -21.70 22.39
CA GLN A 10 1.11 -21.10 21.32
C GLN A 10 1.48 -19.62 21.15
N LEU A 11 1.69 -19.20 19.89
CA LEU A 11 1.77 -17.79 19.54
C LEU A 11 0.37 -17.18 19.54
N GLN A 12 0.20 -16.08 20.26
CA GLN A 12 -1.06 -15.35 20.38
C GLN A 12 -0.91 -13.96 19.78
N SER A 13 -1.88 -13.56 18.95
CA SER A 13 -2.00 -12.17 18.49
C SER A 13 -2.61 -11.34 19.61
N VAL A 14 -1.98 -10.23 19.96
CA VAL A 14 -2.43 -9.31 21.00
C VAL A 14 -2.39 -7.88 20.46
N ASP A 15 -3.16 -6.99 21.07
CA ASP A 15 -3.07 -5.56 20.79
C ASP A 15 -1.71 -4.99 21.24
N ASP A 16 -1.42 -3.75 20.83
CA ASP A 16 -0.25 -3.01 21.28
C ASP A 16 -0.26 -2.77 22.80
N LEU A 17 0.41 -3.65 23.54
CA LEU A 17 0.51 -3.58 25.00
C LEU A 17 1.37 -2.39 25.45
N VAL A 18 2.37 -2.00 24.66
CA VAL A 18 3.25 -0.85 24.97
C VAL A 18 2.44 0.44 24.85
N GLY A 19 1.63 0.57 23.80
CA GLY A 19 0.75 1.72 23.60
C GLY A 19 -0.25 1.94 24.73
N ARG A 20 -0.64 0.89 25.48
CA ARG A 20 -1.54 1.00 26.64
C ARG A 20 -0.89 1.64 27.87
N ILE A 21 0.43 1.54 28.00
CA ILE A 21 1.19 2.07 29.13
C ILE A 21 2.01 3.32 28.77
N TRP A 22 2.13 3.64 27.48
CA TRP A 22 2.84 4.83 27.02
C TRP A 22 2.00 6.08 27.32
N PRO A 23 2.48 6.99 28.21
CA PRO A 23 1.75 8.20 28.52
C PRO A 23 1.46 9.03 27.26
N SER A 24 0.21 9.48 27.10
CA SER A 24 -0.23 10.18 25.89
C SER A 24 0.46 11.52 25.64
N ASN A 25 1.00 12.14 26.70
CA ASN A 25 1.79 13.37 26.64
C ASN A 25 3.26 13.14 26.21
N GLU A 26 3.76 11.91 26.31
CA GLU A 26 5.14 11.56 25.93
C GLU A 26 5.21 10.86 24.56
N ARG A 27 4.11 10.23 24.14
CA ARG A 27 4.03 9.60 22.82
C ARG A 27 4.11 10.68 21.73
N PRO A 28 5.05 10.57 20.77
CA PRO A 28 5.12 11.49 19.65
C PRO A 28 3.80 11.51 18.90
N LYS A 29 3.32 12.72 18.59
CA LYS A 29 2.12 12.88 17.76
C LYS A 29 2.41 12.39 16.35
N GLU A 30 1.39 11.82 15.71
CA GLU A 30 1.48 11.52 14.29
C GLU A 30 1.63 12.82 13.49
N SER A 31 2.38 12.75 12.40
CA SER A 31 2.53 13.86 11.46
C SER A 31 1.15 14.26 10.92
N GLN A 32 0.93 15.57 10.84
CA GLN A 32 -0.24 16.19 10.20
C GLN A 32 0.20 17.04 9.00
N GLN A 33 1.42 16.79 8.49
CA GLN A 33 1.93 17.52 7.34
C GLN A 33 1.16 17.12 6.08
N SER A 34 0.88 18.09 5.21
CA SER A 34 0.11 17.82 3.99
C SER A 34 0.86 16.89 3.04
N ILE A 35 0.11 15.95 2.45
CA ILE A 35 0.57 15.16 1.31
C ILE A 35 0.56 16.07 0.07
N PHE A 36 1.57 15.94 -0.78
CA PHE A 36 1.72 16.75 -1.99
C PHE A 36 1.99 15.89 -3.22
N LYS A 37 1.64 16.43 -4.39
CA LYS A 37 1.88 15.78 -5.67
C LYS A 37 3.37 15.82 -6.03
N HIS A 38 3.82 14.75 -6.65
CA HIS A 38 5.12 14.68 -7.30
C HIS A 38 4.90 14.85 -8.80
N ASP A 39 5.20 16.05 -9.29
CA ASP A 39 4.78 16.49 -10.62
C ASP A 39 5.36 15.65 -11.77
N LEU A 40 4.70 15.75 -12.93
CA LEU A 40 5.09 15.00 -14.14
C LEU A 40 6.49 15.35 -14.63
N GLU A 41 6.98 16.56 -14.36
CA GLU A 41 8.35 16.95 -14.70
C GLU A 41 9.41 16.13 -13.95
N TYR A 42 9.06 15.56 -12.79
CA TYR A 42 9.95 14.70 -12.00
C TYR A 42 9.64 13.21 -12.19
N THR A 43 8.35 12.87 -12.31
CA THR A 43 7.91 11.47 -12.38
C THR A 43 7.94 10.89 -13.78
N GLY A 44 7.77 11.70 -14.83
CA GLY A 44 7.75 11.29 -16.23
C GLY A 44 6.53 10.45 -16.67
N GLU A 45 5.73 9.96 -15.72
CA GLU A 45 4.56 9.11 -15.96
C GLU A 45 3.44 9.50 -15.00
N ASN A 46 2.23 9.63 -15.54
CA ASN A 46 1.03 9.87 -14.74
C ASN A 46 0.53 8.58 -14.05
N ILE A 47 -0.42 8.75 -13.12
CA ILE A 47 -0.97 7.65 -12.31
C ILE A 47 -1.60 6.57 -13.19
N THR A 48 -2.35 6.94 -14.22
CA THR A 48 -2.98 5.99 -15.15
C THR A 48 -1.95 5.15 -15.91
N GLN A 49 -0.85 5.77 -16.37
CA GLN A 49 0.25 5.04 -17.02
C GLN A 49 0.90 4.04 -16.05
N LYS A 50 1.11 4.43 -14.79
CA LYS A 50 1.63 3.52 -13.74
C LYS A 50 0.65 2.40 -13.42
N LEU A 51 -0.64 2.69 -13.29
CA LEU A 51 -1.69 1.69 -13.08
C LEU A 51 -1.73 0.67 -14.23
N ASN A 52 -1.59 1.11 -15.48
CA ASN A 52 -1.50 0.21 -16.63
C ASN A 52 -0.32 -0.76 -16.54
N ARG A 53 0.85 -0.27 -16.12
CA ARG A 53 2.05 -1.12 -15.92
C ARG A 53 1.82 -2.12 -14.78
N THR A 54 1.38 -1.64 -13.63
CA THR A 54 1.10 -2.47 -12.45
C THR A 54 0.04 -3.53 -12.75
N THR A 55 -1.09 -3.15 -13.35
CA THR A 55 -2.17 -4.09 -13.68
C THR A 55 -1.79 -5.08 -14.79
N THR A 56 -0.88 -4.71 -15.70
CA THR A 56 -0.30 -5.68 -16.65
C THR A 56 0.44 -6.81 -15.92
N GLU A 57 1.21 -6.48 -14.88
CA GLU A 57 1.87 -7.48 -14.05
C GLU A 57 0.87 -8.30 -13.22
N LEU A 58 -0.19 -7.66 -12.68
CA LEU A 58 -1.25 -8.40 -11.98
C LEU A 58 -2.00 -9.38 -12.90
N LYS A 59 -2.28 -8.99 -14.15
CA LYS A 59 -2.88 -9.87 -15.17
C LYS A 59 -1.99 -11.07 -15.47
N ARG A 60 -0.67 -10.86 -15.59
CA ARG A 60 0.30 -11.95 -15.78
C ARG A 60 0.33 -12.94 -14.62
N LEU A 61 0.13 -12.45 -13.39
CA LEU A 61 0.06 -13.27 -12.18
C LEU A 61 -1.30 -13.94 -11.98
N GLY A 62 -2.32 -13.62 -12.80
CA GLY A 62 -3.66 -14.19 -12.67
C GLY A 62 -4.39 -13.79 -11.39
N VAL A 63 -4.08 -12.61 -10.83
CA VAL A 63 -4.72 -12.11 -9.59
C VAL A 63 -5.79 -11.06 -9.90
N SER A 64 -6.78 -10.94 -9.01
CA SER A 64 -7.88 -9.98 -9.13
C SER A 64 -7.52 -8.61 -8.54
N ALA A 65 -6.66 -8.58 -7.52
CA ALA A 65 -6.18 -7.35 -6.91
C ALA A 65 -4.86 -7.57 -6.15
N THR A 66 -4.25 -6.47 -5.70
CA THR A 66 -3.10 -6.44 -4.81
C THR A 66 -3.34 -5.55 -3.59
N ILE A 67 -2.84 -5.96 -2.43
CA ILE A 67 -2.81 -5.16 -1.20
C ILE A 67 -1.39 -4.62 -1.00
N ILE A 68 -1.27 -3.31 -0.80
CA ILE A 68 0.02 -2.62 -0.70
C ILE A 68 0.11 -1.93 0.66
N SER A 69 1.21 -2.18 1.37
CA SER A 69 1.54 -1.54 2.65
C SER A 69 2.94 -0.90 2.66
N ALA A 70 3.75 -1.14 1.61
CA ALA A 70 5.02 -0.49 1.42
C ALA A 70 4.79 0.97 0.99
N LEU A 71 5.19 1.92 1.83
CA LEU A 71 4.84 3.33 1.65
C LEU A 71 5.53 3.97 0.45
N ASP A 72 6.72 3.49 0.08
CA ASP A 72 7.46 3.94 -1.10
C ASP A 72 6.78 3.47 -2.40
N GLU A 73 6.19 2.27 -2.40
CA GLU A 73 5.37 1.78 -3.52
C GLU A 73 4.12 2.63 -3.68
N ILE A 74 3.41 2.92 -2.59
CA ILE A 74 2.21 3.76 -2.60
C ILE A 74 2.55 5.16 -3.12
N ALA A 75 3.59 5.78 -2.57
CA ALA A 75 4.09 7.09 -2.99
C ALA A 75 4.45 7.11 -4.48
N TRP A 76 5.14 6.07 -4.99
CA TRP A 76 5.49 5.99 -6.41
C TRP A 76 4.27 5.78 -7.30
N GLN A 77 3.35 4.87 -6.93
CA GLN A 77 2.20 4.49 -7.74
C GLN A 77 1.20 5.63 -7.94
N PHE A 78 1.00 6.46 -6.91
CA PHE A 78 0.03 7.55 -6.94
C PHE A 78 0.66 8.93 -7.20
N ASN A 79 1.97 9.01 -7.48
CA ASN A 79 2.69 10.28 -7.64
C ASN A 79 2.48 11.23 -6.45
N LEU A 80 2.53 10.69 -5.23
CA LEU A 80 2.37 11.46 -4.00
C LEU A 80 3.63 11.36 -3.13
N ARG A 81 3.88 12.38 -2.33
CA ARG A 81 4.95 12.41 -1.32
C ARG A 81 4.41 13.01 -0.02
N GLY A 82 5.05 12.64 1.07
CA GLY A 82 4.72 13.12 2.42
C GLY A 82 5.98 13.29 3.25
N THR A 83 5.82 13.57 4.54
CA THR A 83 6.94 13.81 5.47
C THR A 83 6.72 13.11 6.81
N ASP A 84 5.88 12.07 6.84
CA ASP A 84 5.50 11.41 8.09
C ASP A 84 6.66 10.64 8.72
N ILE A 85 7.65 10.25 7.91
CA ILE A 85 8.81 9.49 8.34
C ILE A 85 10.05 10.37 8.11
N PRO A 86 10.84 10.66 9.15
CA PRO A 86 12.09 11.39 8.99
C PRO A 86 12.98 10.77 7.90
N TYR A 87 13.56 11.63 7.05
CA TYR A 87 14.44 11.26 5.94
C TYR A 87 13.80 10.44 4.81
N ASN A 88 12.50 10.17 4.89
CA ASN A 88 11.77 9.35 3.92
C ASN A 88 10.53 10.12 3.45
N PRO A 89 10.42 10.48 2.16
CA PRO A 89 9.36 11.37 1.70
C PRO A 89 8.02 10.62 1.49
N PHE A 90 7.60 9.87 2.50
CA PHE A 90 6.44 8.98 2.49
C PHE A 90 5.39 9.43 3.51
N PHE A 91 4.19 8.86 3.37
CA PHE A 91 3.05 9.13 4.22
C PHE A 91 2.38 7.80 4.60
N LYS A 92 1.88 7.72 5.83
CA LYS A 92 1.27 6.51 6.39
C LYS A 92 0.00 6.17 5.62
N SER A 93 0.00 4.99 4.97
CA SER A 93 -1.05 4.64 4.03
C SER A 93 -1.15 3.14 3.74
N TYR A 94 -2.30 2.74 3.21
CA TYR A 94 -2.49 1.46 2.53
C TYR A 94 -3.10 1.69 1.15
N ALA A 95 -2.96 0.71 0.25
CA ALA A 95 -3.68 0.75 -1.01
C ALA A 95 -4.20 -0.63 -1.44
N ILE A 96 -5.31 -0.61 -2.17
CA ILE A 96 -5.85 -1.77 -2.88
C ILE A 96 -5.95 -1.40 -4.36
N ILE A 97 -5.25 -2.14 -5.21
CA ILE A 97 -5.30 -1.95 -6.67
C ILE A 97 -5.93 -3.18 -7.29
N TYR A 98 -7.04 -2.97 -7.98
CA TYR A 98 -7.75 -4.01 -8.71
C TYR A 98 -7.16 -4.18 -10.10
N THR A 99 -7.06 -5.42 -10.56
CA THR A 99 -6.51 -5.76 -11.87
C THR A 99 -7.33 -5.17 -13.02
N ASP A 100 -8.66 -5.10 -12.83
CA ASP A 100 -9.57 -4.35 -13.69
C ASP A 100 -10.01 -3.06 -12.99
N TYR A 101 -9.12 -2.08 -13.01
CA TYR A 101 -9.36 -0.82 -12.31
C TYR A 101 -10.43 0.07 -12.97
N ASN A 102 -10.86 -0.25 -14.20
CA ASN A 102 -11.95 0.44 -14.88
C ASN A 102 -13.32 0.03 -14.31
N ILE A 103 -13.43 -1.23 -13.87
CA ILE A 103 -14.62 -1.73 -13.16
C ILE A 103 -14.60 -1.28 -11.71
N ARG A 104 -13.43 -1.31 -11.07
CA ARG A 104 -13.28 -0.96 -9.66
C ARG A 104 -12.07 -0.06 -9.44
N GLN A 105 -12.34 1.20 -9.10
CA GLN A 105 -11.29 2.18 -8.88
C GLN A 105 -10.28 1.70 -7.81
N PRO A 106 -8.98 2.03 -7.97
CA PRO A 106 -8.00 1.83 -6.91
C PRO A 106 -8.41 2.59 -5.65
N LYS A 107 -8.13 2.01 -4.50
CA LYS A 107 -8.40 2.61 -3.19
C LYS A 107 -7.09 2.97 -2.51
N LEU A 108 -7.01 4.19 -1.98
CA LEU A 108 -5.89 4.69 -1.20
C LEU A 108 -6.42 5.14 0.17
N PHE A 109 -5.91 4.49 1.22
CA PHE A 109 -6.29 4.73 2.61
C PHE A 109 -5.20 5.59 3.27
N VAL A 110 -5.57 6.78 3.70
CA VAL A 110 -4.66 7.85 4.18
C VAL A 110 -5.34 8.64 5.29
N ASN A 111 -4.57 9.42 6.06
CA ASN A 111 -5.19 10.44 6.90
C ASN A 111 -5.76 11.55 5.99
N LEU A 112 -7.09 11.67 5.95
CA LEU A 112 -7.78 12.61 5.08
C LEU A 112 -7.48 14.08 5.44
N GLU A 113 -7.08 14.37 6.68
CA GLU A 113 -6.66 15.72 7.09
C GLU A 113 -5.37 16.17 6.38
N GLN A 114 -4.56 15.24 5.87
CA GLN A 114 -3.36 15.53 5.10
C GLN A 114 -3.63 15.78 3.61
N ILE A 115 -4.87 15.54 3.15
CA ILE A 115 -5.26 15.68 1.74
C ILE A 115 -5.74 17.11 1.47
N ASN A 116 -5.25 17.68 0.37
CA ASN A 116 -5.71 18.96 -0.14
C ASN A 116 -6.46 18.79 -1.47
N SER A 117 -7.16 19.85 -1.90
CA SER A 117 -8.00 19.87 -3.10
C SER A 117 -7.26 19.50 -4.40
N SER A 118 -5.93 19.61 -4.43
CA SER A 118 -5.18 19.19 -5.62
C SER A 118 -5.24 17.67 -5.84
N ILE A 119 -5.33 16.87 -4.78
CA ILE A 119 -5.20 15.40 -4.81
C ILE A 119 -6.53 14.69 -5.11
N GLU A 120 -7.67 15.37 -4.97
CA GLU A 120 -9.01 14.75 -5.04
C GLU A 120 -9.40 14.20 -6.43
N SER A 121 -8.79 14.67 -7.52
CA SER A 121 -9.21 14.38 -8.91
C SER A 121 -8.34 13.37 -9.67
N MET A 122 -7.81 12.35 -8.99
CA MET A 122 -6.81 11.43 -9.57
C MET A 122 -7.35 10.09 -10.09
N GLY A 123 -8.67 9.88 -10.11
CA GLY A 123 -9.26 8.58 -10.50
C GLY A 123 -8.97 7.46 -9.49
N VAL A 124 -8.74 7.85 -8.22
CA VAL A 124 -8.43 6.97 -7.09
C VAL A 124 -9.42 7.32 -5.98
N SER A 125 -10.01 6.29 -5.37
CA SER A 125 -10.88 6.47 -4.20
C SER A 125 -10.01 6.73 -2.96
N LEU A 126 -10.06 7.96 -2.45
CA LEU A 126 -9.41 8.35 -1.19
C LEU A 126 -10.32 7.99 -0.02
N LEU A 127 -9.78 7.22 0.93
CA LEU A 127 -10.50 6.71 2.10
C LEU A 127 -9.69 6.99 3.36
N ASP A 128 -10.39 7.08 4.49
CA ASP A 128 -9.73 7.25 5.78
C ASP A 128 -8.85 6.03 6.13
N TYR A 129 -7.67 6.28 6.69
CA TYR A 129 -6.72 5.23 7.07
C TYR A 129 -7.36 4.15 7.96
N SER A 130 -8.29 4.52 8.84
CA SER A 130 -8.95 3.61 9.77
C SER A 130 -9.90 2.62 9.10
N THR A 131 -10.42 2.92 7.89
CA THR A 131 -11.39 2.05 7.20
C THR A 131 -10.73 0.92 6.41
N PHE A 132 -9.40 0.91 6.30
CA PHE A 132 -8.65 -0.11 5.55
C PHE A 132 -9.07 -1.55 5.90
N TRP A 133 -9.19 -1.88 7.19
CA TRP A 133 -9.53 -3.23 7.62
C TRP A 133 -10.95 -3.65 7.22
N LEU A 134 -11.90 -2.71 7.25
CA LEU A 134 -13.27 -2.94 6.81
C LEU A 134 -13.30 -3.25 5.30
N ASP A 135 -12.61 -2.45 4.50
CA ASP A 135 -12.50 -2.62 3.05
C ASP A 135 -11.70 -3.85 2.63
N LEU A 136 -10.66 -4.21 3.38
CA LEU A 136 -9.91 -5.45 3.18
C LEU A 136 -10.82 -6.66 3.38
N ASN A 137 -11.57 -6.70 4.49
CA ASN A 137 -12.50 -7.78 4.77
C ASN A 137 -13.63 -7.86 3.72
N ALA A 138 -14.15 -6.72 3.28
CA ALA A 138 -15.13 -6.67 2.19
C ALA A 138 -14.55 -7.21 0.87
N THR A 139 -13.33 -6.80 0.53
CA THR A 139 -12.60 -7.26 -0.67
C THR A 139 -12.33 -8.77 -0.62
N VAL A 140 -11.97 -9.29 0.55
CA VAL A 140 -11.73 -10.73 0.75
C VAL A 140 -13.01 -11.55 0.63
N ARG A 141 -14.15 -11.03 1.11
CA ARG A 141 -15.45 -11.71 1.04
C ARG A 141 -16.10 -11.65 -0.34
N ASP A 142 -15.69 -10.71 -1.17
CA ASP A 142 -16.23 -10.54 -2.52
C ASP A 142 -16.00 -11.80 -3.39
N PRO A 143 -17.05 -12.43 -3.92
CA PRO A 143 -16.93 -13.63 -4.74
C PRO A 143 -16.24 -13.38 -6.10
N THR A 144 -16.23 -12.13 -6.58
CA THR A 144 -15.55 -11.75 -7.84
C THR A 144 -14.04 -11.66 -7.68
N ILE A 145 -13.54 -11.54 -6.44
CA ILE A 145 -12.12 -11.52 -6.10
C ILE A 145 -11.68 -12.96 -5.84
N THR A 146 -11.02 -13.56 -6.83
CA THR A 146 -10.58 -14.96 -6.79
C THR A 146 -9.19 -15.12 -6.20
N LYS A 147 -8.28 -14.20 -6.53
CA LYS A 147 -6.90 -14.20 -6.02
C LYS A 147 -6.44 -12.79 -5.64
N LEU A 148 -5.76 -12.68 -4.51
CA LEU A 148 -5.13 -11.48 -3.99
C LEU A 148 -3.63 -11.68 -3.91
N TRP A 149 -2.89 -10.80 -4.57
CA TRP A 149 -1.44 -10.72 -4.38
C TRP A 149 -1.12 -9.88 -3.13
N VAL A 150 -0.21 -10.36 -2.30
CA VAL A 150 0.39 -9.56 -1.23
C VAL A 150 1.90 -9.79 -1.17
N SER A 151 2.64 -8.79 -0.69
CA SER A 151 4.08 -8.89 -0.48
C SER A 151 4.40 -9.85 0.66
N SER A 152 5.57 -10.50 0.60
CA SER A 152 6.11 -11.27 1.74
C SER A 152 6.43 -10.40 2.96
N GLN A 153 6.49 -9.08 2.80
CA GLN A 153 6.81 -8.12 3.86
C GLN A 153 5.57 -7.51 4.54
N VAL A 154 4.35 -7.90 4.14
CA VAL A 154 3.14 -7.38 4.79
C VAL A 154 3.05 -7.84 6.25
N SER A 155 2.33 -7.06 7.06
CA SER A 155 2.07 -7.43 8.45
C SER A 155 1.33 -8.78 8.54
N HIS A 156 1.59 -9.52 9.62
CA HIS A 156 0.88 -10.78 9.87
C HIS A 156 -0.64 -10.56 9.96
N ALA A 157 -1.09 -9.39 10.41
CA ALA A 157 -2.50 -9.03 10.47
C ALA A 157 -3.16 -8.99 9.08
N ILE A 158 -2.48 -8.43 8.05
CA ILE A 158 -2.96 -8.48 6.66
C ILE A 158 -2.98 -9.92 6.18
N LEU A 159 -1.87 -10.66 6.39
CA LEU A 159 -1.74 -12.04 5.92
C LEU A 159 -2.86 -12.93 6.47
N SER A 160 -3.10 -12.88 7.78
CA SER A 160 -4.13 -13.67 8.46
C SER A 160 -5.56 -13.25 8.15
N SER A 161 -5.77 -12.06 7.57
CA SER A 161 -7.09 -11.61 7.11
C SER A 161 -7.48 -12.21 5.76
N ILE A 162 -6.55 -12.81 5.02
CA ILE A 162 -6.78 -13.36 3.69
C ILE A 162 -6.75 -14.90 3.75
N PRO A 163 -7.85 -15.59 3.37
CA PRO A 163 -7.88 -17.05 3.30
C PRO A 163 -6.84 -17.61 2.32
N ASP A 164 -6.20 -18.72 2.67
CA ASP A 164 -5.15 -19.38 1.87
C ASP A 164 -5.56 -19.60 0.41
N HIS A 165 -6.82 -19.97 0.16
CA HIS A 165 -7.30 -20.22 -1.20
C HIS A 165 -7.36 -18.94 -2.06
N LYS A 166 -7.55 -17.76 -1.46
CA LYS A 166 -7.49 -16.45 -2.17
C LYS A 166 -6.10 -15.85 -2.17
N LEU A 167 -5.22 -16.26 -1.27
CA LEU A 167 -3.88 -15.69 -1.14
C LEU A 167 -2.97 -16.14 -2.30
N LEU A 168 -2.19 -15.19 -2.83
CA LEU A 168 -0.99 -15.44 -3.61
C LEU A 168 0.16 -14.66 -2.96
N LEU A 169 1.10 -15.41 -2.37
CA LEU A 169 2.27 -14.88 -1.66
C LEU A 169 3.55 -15.38 -2.34
N PRO A 170 3.96 -14.80 -3.48
CA PRO A 170 5.16 -15.27 -4.14
C PRO A 170 6.41 -14.77 -3.40
N LEU A 171 7.50 -15.53 -3.47
CA LEU A 171 8.84 -15.09 -3.06
C LEU A 171 9.45 -14.07 -4.07
N LEU A 172 8.60 -13.40 -4.83
CA LEU A 172 8.97 -12.46 -5.88
C LEU A 172 8.71 -11.03 -5.40
N ASN A 173 9.52 -10.10 -5.91
CA ASN A 173 9.32 -8.66 -5.72
C ASN A 173 7.90 -8.25 -6.12
N SER A 174 7.39 -7.19 -5.51
CA SER A 174 6.05 -6.72 -5.81
C SER A 174 5.89 -6.31 -7.27
N PRO A 175 4.67 -6.41 -7.84
CA PRO A 175 4.37 -5.88 -9.16
C PRO A 175 4.84 -4.42 -9.33
N ILE A 176 4.72 -3.62 -8.26
CA ILE A 176 5.12 -2.21 -8.23
C ILE A 176 6.64 -2.06 -8.15
N GLU A 177 7.32 -2.85 -7.31
CA GLU A 177 8.78 -2.88 -7.23
C GLU A 177 9.41 -3.19 -8.57
N ARG A 178 8.88 -4.19 -9.29
CA ARG A 178 9.39 -4.60 -10.59
C ARG A 178 9.29 -3.49 -11.62
N VAL A 179 8.17 -2.76 -11.65
CA VAL A 179 7.99 -1.65 -12.59
C VAL A 179 8.76 -0.40 -12.16
N LYS A 180 8.75 -0.04 -10.87
CA LYS A 180 9.46 1.15 -10.39
C LYS A 180 10.97 0.99 -10.44
N ALA A 181 11.51 -0.23 -10.38
CA ALA A 181 12.95 -0.48 -10.47
C ALA A 181 13.52 0.00 -11.82
N GLN A 182 12.74 -0.10 -12.90
CA GLN A 182 13.11 0.38 -14.23
C GLN A 182 12.75 1.85 -14.39
N LYS A 183 13.72 2.73 -14.12
CA LYS A 183 13.53 4.19 -14.17
C LYS A 183 13.34 4.70 -15.60
N ASN A 184 12.33 5.55 -15.81
CA ASN A 184 12.11 6.18 -17.10
C ASN A 184 13.17 7.27 -17.40
N SER A 185 13.14 7.86 -18.60
CA SER A 185 14.14 8.87 -19.00
C SER A 185 14.12 10.12 -18.11
N VAL A 186 12.94 10.54 -17.62
CA VAL A 186 12.76 11.71 -16.75
C VAL A 186 13.33 11.43 -15.36
N GLU A 187 12.96 10.30 -14.74
CA GLU A 187 13.50 9.88 -13.45
C GLU A 187 15.04 9.74 -13.50
N ARG A 188 15.58 9.13 -14.56
CA ARG A 188 17.05 9.03 -14.76
C ARG A 188 17.73 10.38 -14.94
N LYS A 189 17.06 11.34 -15.58
CA LYS A 189 17.57 12.71 -15.72
C LYS A 189 17.58 13.41 -14.36
N GLY A 190 16.51 13.30 -13.58
CA GLY A 190 16.43 13.85 -12.23
C GLY A 190 17.56 13.35 -11.33
N MET A 191 17.82 12.03 -11.33
CA MET A 191 18.91 11.41 -10.58
C MET A 191 20.32 11.91 -10.96
N LYS A 192 20.52 12.48 -12.16
CA LYS A 192 21.80 13.06 -12.57
C LYS A 192 21.96 14.53 -12.16
N ILE A 193 20.85 15.21 -11.89
CA ILE A 193 20.81 16.63 -11.54
C ILE A 193 20.91 16.80 -10.02
N CYS A 194 20.38 15.84 -9.25
CA CYS A 194 20.55 15.74 -7.80
C CYS A 194 21.99 15.40 -7.41
#